data_AF-A0A447PQ79-F1
#
_entry.id   AF-A0A447PQ79-F1
#
_cell.length_a   1.000
_cell.length_b   1.000
_cell.length_c   1.000
_cell.angle_alpha   90.00
_cell.angle_beta   90.00
_cell.angle_gamma   90.00
#
_symmetry.space_group_name_H-M   'P 1'
#
loop_
_entity.id
_entity.type
_entity.pdbx_description
1 polymer ?
#
loop_
_entity_poly.entity_id
_entity_poly.type
_entity_poly.pdbx_seq_one_letter_code
_entity_poly.pdbx_strand_id
1 'polypeptide(L)' 'MGSIGGPAAVLAQQSIKHLECVEYPELGMEAIWKIEVEDFPAFILVDDKGKRFLPADCQQTVR' A
#
# COMPACT_ATOMS: atom_id res chain seq x y z
N MET A 1 4.17 -6.20 -0.03
CA MET A 1 4.64 -5.14 -0.95
C MET A 1 4.59 -3.81 -0.23
N GLY A 2 5.59 -2.95 -0.38
CA GLY A 2 5.61 -1.59 0.17
C GLY A 2 5.42 -0.58 -0.93
N SER A 3 4.46 0.34 -0.77
CA SER A 3 4.30 1.52 -1.62
C SER A 3 5.06 2.71 -1.02
N ILE A 4 5.40 3.70 -1.84
CA ILE A 4 5.95 4.98 -1.36
C ILE A 4 4.84 5.73 -0.61
N GLY A 5 4.96 5.83 0.72
CA GLY A 5 4.06 6.62 1.55
C GLY A 5 4.33 8.12 1.40
N GLY A 6 3.31 8.93 1.11
CA GLY A 6 3.42 10.39 0.95
C GLY A 6 2.71 10.94 -0.28
N PRO A 7 3.13 10.59 -1.51
CA PRO A 7 2.58 11.14 -2.76
C PRO A 7 1.24 10.49 -3.18
N ALA A 8 0.30 10.36 -2.24
CA ALA A 8 -0.98 9.68 -2.46
C ALA A 8 -1.82 10.32 -3.59
N ALA A 9 -1.79 11.65 -3.73
CA ALA A 9 -2.52 12.37 -4.77
C ALA A 9 -1.99 12.08 -6.18
N VAL A 10 -0.66 12.00 -6.33
CA VAL A 10 0.00 11.72 -7.62
C VAL A 10 -0.20 10.25 -8.00
N LEU A 11 -0.06 9.34 -7.04
CA LEU A 11 -0.35 7.91 -7.26
C LEU A 11 -1.81 7.67 -7.61
N ALA A 12 -2.75 8.37 -6.95
CA ALA A 12 -4.16 8.26 -7.27
C ALA A 12 -4.46 8.78 -8.68
N GLN A 13 -3.84 9.88 -9.09
CA GLN A 13 -4.08 10.45 -10.42
C GLN A 13 -3.45 9.65 -11.56
N GLN A 14 -2.27 9.06 -11.34
CA GLN A 14 -1.50 8.41 -12.39
C GLN A 14 -1.71 6.90 -12.46
N SER A 15 -1.89 6.25 -11.30
CA SER A 15 -1.89 4.79 -11.20
C SER A 15 -3.27 4.19 -10.90
N ILE A 16 -4.26 4.96 -10.43
CA ILE A 16 -5.62 4.45 -10.19
C ILE A 16 -6.50 4.71 -11.41
N LYS A 17 -6.97 3.65 -12.08
CA LYS A 17 -7.82 3.73 -13.27
C LYS A 17 -9.30 3.61 -12.97
N HIS A 18 -9.64 2.76 -12.01
CA HIS A 18 -11.01 2.53 -11.60
C HIS A 18 -11.10 2.29 -10.09
N LEU A 19 -12.20 2.76 -9.50
CA LEU A 19 -12.47 2.60 -8.07
C LEU A 19 -13.95 2.27 -7.89
N GLU A 20 -14.21 1.08 -7.39
CA GLU A 20 -15.56 0.54 -7.17
C GLU A 20 -15.71 0.12 -5.71
N CYS A 21 -16.83 0.48 -5.08
CA CYS A 21 -17.17 0.00 -3.74
C CYS A 21 -17.85 -1.37 -3.88
N VAL A 22 -17.21 -2.41 -3.33
CA VAL A 22 -17.71 -3.79 -3.46
C VAL A 22 -18.69 -4.11 -2.34
N GLU A 23 -18.33 -3.77 -1.10
CA GLU A 23 -19.09 -4.13 0.10
C GLU A 23 -18.97 -3.08 1.20
N TYR A 24 -20.00 -3.01 2.06
CA TYR A 24 -20.10 -2.14 3.24
C TYR A 24 -19.96 -0.63 2.97
N PRO A 25 -20.78 -0.02 2.09
CA PRO A 25 -20.71 1.42 1.80
C PRO A 25 -20.97 2.31 3.03
N GLU A 26 -21.61 1.79 4.08
CA GLU A 26 -21.87 2.49 5.34
C GLU A 26 -20.61 2.80 6.16
N LEU A 27 -19.51 2.08 5.95
CA LEU A 27 -18.23 2.33 6.62
C LEU A 27 -17.46 3.51 5.98
N GLY A 28 -18.00 4.12 4.92
CA GLY A 28 -17.42 5.28 4.27
C GLY A 28 -16.02 5.00 3.73
N MET A 29 -14.99 5.65 4.29
CA MET A 29 -13.61 5.49 3.82
C MET A 29 -13.01 4.12 4.12
N GLU A 30 -13.59 3.36 5.05
CA GLU A 30 -13.11 2.02 5.46
C GLU A 30 -13.84 0.88 4.73
N ALA A 31 -14.74 1.20 3.79
CA ALA A 31 -15.44 0.21 2.98
C ALA A 31 -14.46 -0.63 2.14
N ILE A 32 -14.93 -1.77 1.62
CA ILE A 32 -14.09 -2.62 0.77
C ILE A 32 -14.10 -2.05 -0.65
N TRP A 33 -12.96 -1.50 -1.05
CA TRP A 33 -12.76 -0.91 -2.36
C TRP A 33 -12.01 -1.85 -3.29
N LYS A 34 -12.58 -2.08 -4.48
CA LYS A 34 -11.87 -2.68 -5.60
C LYS A 34 -11.27 -1.57 -6.43
N ILE A 35 -9.95 -1.58 -6.52
CA ILE A 35 -9.17 -0.57 -7.22
C ILE A 35 -8.44 -1.25 -8.36
N GLU A 36 -8.63 -0.75 -9.58
CA GLU A 36 -7.86 -1.17 -10.74
C GLU A 36 -6.67 -0.23 -10.89
N VAL A 37 -5.47 -0.78 -10.80
CA VAL A 37 -4.22 -0.03 -10.87
C VAL A 37 -3.38 -0.44 -12.06
N GLU A 38 -2.73 0.54 -12.69
CA GLU A 38 -1.75 0.35 -13.76
C GLU A 38 -0.42 1.00 -13.34
N ASP A 39 0.70 0.34 -13.62
CA ASP A 39 2.06 0.82 -13.33
C ASP A 39 2.27 1.31 -11.88
N PHE A 40 1.76 0.58 -10.90
CA PHE A 40 1.88 0.95 -9.49
C PHE A 40 3.29 0.67 -8.95
N PRO A 41 4.09 1.69 -8.57
CA PRO A 41 5.44 1.47 -8.07
C PRO A 41 5.40 0.84 -6.69
N ALA A 42 5.77 -0.43 -6.59
CA ALA A 42 5.85 -1.17 -5.34
C ALA A 42 7.18 -1.89 -5.18
N PHE A 43 7.65 -1.95 -3.95
CA PHE A 43 8.87 -2.67 -3.57
C PHE A 43 8.52 -3.93 -2.79
N ILE A 44 9.29 -5.00 -3.00
CA ILE A 44 9.14 -6.23 -2.22
C ILE A 44 9.89 -6.05 -0.89
N LEU A 45 9.13 -5.89 0.20
CA LEU A 45 9.69 -5.67 1.54
C LEU A 45 10.08 -6.99 2.24
N VAL A 46 9.27 -8.03 2.05
CA VAL A 46 9.46 -9.36 2.63
C VAL A 46 9.14 -10.35 1.52
N ASP A 47 10.10 -11.24 1.26
CA ASP A 47 9.98 -12.33 0.31
C ASP A 47 9.51 -13.61 1.00
N ASP A 48 8.90 -14.53 0.24
CA ASP A 48 8.42 -15.84 0.73
C ASP A 48 9.58 -16.77 1.18
N LYS A 49 10.82 -16.44 0.78
CA LYS A 49 12.08 -17.09 1.16
C LYS A 49 12.71 -16.54 2.44
N GLY A 50 11.99 -15.72 3.21
CA GLY A 50 12.47 -15.17 4.50
C GLY A 50 13.47 -14.02 4.37
N LYS A 51 13.66 -13.47 3.16
CA LYS A 51 14.50 -12.29 2.93
C LYS A 51 13.67 -11.03 3.19
N ARG A 52 14.11 -10.18 4.11
CA ARG A 52 13.51 -8.89 4.42
C ARG A 52 14.43 -7.76 3.96
N PHE A 53 13.89 -6.78 3.24
CA PHE A 53 14.63 -5.64 2.70
C PHE A 53 14.99 -4.59 3.78
N LEU A 54 14.25 -4.57 4.89
CA LEU A 54 14.53 -3.69 6.02
C LEU A 54 15.54 -4.34 6.98
N PRO A 55 16.65 -3.67 7.33
CA PRO A 55 17.56 -4.14 8.37
C PRO A 55 16.81 -4.24 9.71
N ALA A 56 17.16 -5.25 10.51
CA ALA A 56 16.50 -5.53 11.78
C ALA A 56 16.69 -4.43 12.85
N ASP A 57 17.57 -3.44 12.62
CA ASP A 57 17.96 -2.43 13.61
C ASP A 57 17.06 -1.18 13.64
N CYS A 58 15.75 -1.37 13.62
CA CYS A 58 14.81 -0.38 14.18
C CYS A 58 14.11 -0.97 15.43
N GLN A 59 14.92 -1.54 16.33
CA GLN A 59 14.56 -1.79 17.74
C GLN A 59 15.50 -1.06 18.73
N GLN A 60 16.20 -0.01 18.29
CA GLN A 60 16.65 1.06 19.20
C GLN A 60 15.78 2.27 18.88
N THR A 61 14.71 2.57 19.63
CA THR A 61 14.82 3.38 20.83
C THR A 61 13.51 3.27 21.63
N VAL A 62 13.49 2.37 22.61
CA VAL A 62 12.82 2.62 23.90
C VAL A 62 13.80 2.15 24.98
N ARG A 63 14.81 2.99 25.25
CA ARG A 63 15.45 3.06 26.55
C ARG A 63 15.19 4.45 27.09
#